data_AF-A0A6J0VC63-F1
#
_entry.id   AF-A0A6J0VC63-F1
#
_cell.length_a   1.000
_cell.length_b   1.000
_cell.length_c   1.000
_cell.angle_alpha   90.00
_cell.angle_beta   90.00
_cell.angle_gamma   90.00
#
_symmetry.space_group_name_H-M   'P 1'
#
loop_
_entity.id
_entity.type
_entity.pdbx_description
1 polymer ?
#
loop_
_entity_poly.entity_id
_entity_poly.type
_entity_poly.pdbx_seq_one_letter_code
_entity_poly.pdbx_strand_id
1 'polypeptide(L)'
;MPPFRFRPNGRMRTNCSQCEKTLTLQTSVKVLGVFVILLVVAVVVLAALVFKKMDSISDDVNSAQAYYEKTLESVQENLQELAAVQQMNFTLGQTSDWVHIIQRKTNEETLTLQKIVTDWQDYTRLFGTLRVTSSKTAELVKSLQTGVSVASQRIGQNSEGMHDLVVQVISLQWQLDNISSFLDDHVENMHDLQYHTRYTQNRTAERFETLEGRMASHEIEISTIFTNINATDSHVHSMLKYLDDVRLSCTLGFHMHAEELYNLNKSVNGMLSSTDRLRERFSLLNARLDFDIRNLSMVMEEMKTVDTRHGEILRNITILRGVPGPTGPRGFRGDQGIKGPPGSRGPKGDPGSLGPPGPPGTRGSPGAPGPQGERGAGGSKGPPGFKGSKGSFGQVGAKGQAGPKGDVGPPGPGGPPGAPGLTGPPGKPGIPGKPGSPGPIGPTGPKGDPGIRGRPGLPGPPGPPGI
;
A
#
# COMPACT_ATOMS: atom_id res chain seq x y z
N MET A 1 -148.61 -33.50 -111.94
CA MET A 1 -147.94 -34.35 -112.95
C MET A 1 -147.57 -35.71 -112.31
N PRO A 2 -147.14 -36.74 -113.07
CA PRO A 2 -147.30 -38.18 -112.75
C PRO A 2 -146.00 -38.78 -112.12
N PRO A 3 -145.60 -40.10 -112.19
CA PRO A 3 -146.18 -41.28 -112.88
C PRO A 3 -146.15 -42.70 -112.22
N PHE A 4 -147.00 -43.58 -112.79
CA PHE A 4 -146.90 -45.04 -113.14
C PHE A 4 -145.79 -45.96 -112.53
N ARG A 5 -145.93 -47.31 -112.41
CA ARG A 5 -146.51 -48.35 -113.32
C ARG A 5 -146.92 -49.65 -112.57
N PHE A 6 -147.42 -50.71 -113.24
CA PHE A 6 -148.14 -51.86 -112.60
C PHE A 6 -148.26 -53.16 -113.47
N ARG A 7 -148.76 -54.29 -112.89
CA ARG A 7 -149.45 -55.50 -113.47
C ARG A 7 -148.67 -56.74 -114.01
N PRO A 8 -149.31 -57.95 -114.26
CA PRO A 8 -150.76 -58.35 -114.11
C PRO A 8 -151.25 -59.75 -113.56
N ASN A 9 -152.52 -59.79 -113.03
CA ASN A 9 -153.52 -60.92 -112.87
C ASN A 9 -154.99 -60.40 -112.62
N GLY A 10 -156.15 -61.08 -112.31
CA GLY A 10 -156.59 -62.46 -111.90
C GLY A 10 -158.16 -62.71 -111.99
N ARG A 11 -158.81 -63.68 -111.26
CA ARG A 11 -160.25 -64.21 -111.35
C ARG A 11 -160.77 -64.84 -109.99
N MET A 12 -161.99 -65.34 -109.61
CA MET A 12 -163.47 -65.52 -109.97
C MET A 12 -164.25 -66.03 -108.66
N ARG A 13 -165.51 -66.54 -108.39
CA ARG A 13 -166.89 -67.01 -108.90
C ARG A 13 -167.81 -67.21 -107.58
N THR A 14 -169.04 -67.80 -107.31
CA THR A 14 -170.47 -68.20 -107.72
C THR A 14 -171.15 -68.91 -106.46
N ASN A 15 -172.43 -69.28 -106.12
CA ASN A 15 -173.93 -69.28 -106.43
C ASN A 15 -174.69 -69.94 -105.19
N CYS A 16 -176.00 -70.31 -104.94
CA CYS A 16 -177.48 -70.07 -105.23
C CYS A 16 -178.33 -71.09 -104.32
N SER A 17 -179.68 -71.24 -104.07
CA SER A 17 -181.03 -70.58 -104.24
C SER A 17 -182.23 -71.39 -103.52
N GLN A 18 -183.53 -70.94 -103.54
CA GLN A 18 -184.86 -71.62 -103.13
C GLN A 18 -185.26 -71.70 -101.60
N CYS A 19 -186.46 -72.08 -101.02
CA CYS A 19 -187.98 -72.17 -101.23
C CYS A 19 -188.64 -72.76 -99.90
N GLU A 20 -189.94 -72.96 -99.49
CA GLU A 20 -191.41 -72.58 -99.63
C GLU A 20 -192.18 -73.12 -98.31
N LYS A 21 -193.49 -73.37 -97.98
CA LYS A 21 -194.97 -73.36 -98.40
C LYS A 21 -195.87 -73.64 -97.09
N THR A 22 -197.22 -73.82 -96.84
CA THR A 22 -198.62 -73.83 -97.45
C THR A 22 -199.79 -73.76 -96.35
N LEU A 23 -201.09 -73.51 -96.72
CA LEU A 23 -202.44 -73.56 -96.00
C LEU A 23 -202.63 -72.91 -94.58
N THR A 24 -203.84 -72.99 -93.97
CA THR A 24 -204.44 -71.95 -93.07
C THR A 24 -204.81 -72.36 -91.62
N LEU A 25 -205.14 -71.34 -90.78
CA LEU A 25 -205.81 -71.38 -89.46
C LEU A 25 -204.99 -71.73 -88.19
N GLN A 26 -203.67 -71.48 -88.16
CA GLN A 26 -202.88 -71.55 -86.90
C GLN A 26 -201.84 -70.42 -86.73
N THR A 27 -202.01 -69.29 -87.43
CA THR A 27 -200.99 -68.24 -87.55
C THR A 27 -200.90 -67.26 -86.38
N SER A 28 -201.98 -67.10 -85.59
CA SER A 28 -202.07 -66.08 -84.52
C SER A 28 -201.00 -66.21 -83.44
N VAL A 29 -200.50 -67.42 -83.17
CA VAL A 29 -199.45 -67.67 -82.16
C VAL A 29 -198.05 -67.29 -82.69
N LYS A 30 -197.81 -67.37 -84.00
CA LYS A 30 -196.48 -67.10 -84.60
C LYS A 30 -196.12 -65.62 -84.60
N VAL A 31 -197.11 -64.72 -84.69
CA VAL A 31 -196.89 -63.26 -84.68
C VAL A 31 -196.29 -62.79 -83.34
N LEU A 32 -196.70 -63.41 -82.22
CA LEU A 32 -196.17 -63.07 -80.90
C LEU A 32 -194.67 -63.39 -80.78
N GLY A 33 -194.23 -64.52 -81.36
CA GLY A 33 -192.82 -64.93 -81.37
C GLY A 33 -191.90 -63.98 -82.14
N VAL A 34 -192.39 -63.39 -83.25
CA VAL A 34 -191.61 -62.42 -84.04
C VAL A 34 -191.32 -61.15 -83.25
N PHE A 35 -192.25 -60.70 -82.41
CA PHE A 35 -192.08 -59.49 -81.60
C PHE A 35 -191.02 -59.67 -80.49
N VAL A 36 -190.94 -60.86 -79.89
CA VAL A 36 -189.90 -61.19 -78.89
C VAL A 36 -188.51 -61.24 -79.52
N ILE A 37 -188.38 -61.79 -80.74
CA ILE A 37 -187.10 -61.87 -81.46
C ILE A 37 -186.55 -60.46 -81.77
N LEU A 38 -187.41 -59.53 -82.19
CA LEU A 38 -187.01 -58.14 -82.45
C LEU A 38 -186.49 -57.42 -81.19
N LEU A 39 -187.10 -57.68 -80.02
CA LEU A 39 -186.63 -57.13 -78.74
C LEU A 39 -185.24 -57.64 -78.36
N VAL A 40 -184.96 -58.94 -78.55
CA VAL A 40 -183.62 -59.51 -78.26
C VAL A 40 -182.54 -58.88 -79.14
N VAL A 41 -182.81 -58.69 -80.43
CA VAL A 41 -181.86 -58.04 -81.35
C VAL A 41 -181.54 -56.60 -80.93
N ALA A 42 -182.54 -55.83 -80.49
CA ALA A 42 -182.34 -54.45 -80.04
C ALA A 42 -181.40 -54.35 -78.82
N VAL A 43 -181.52 -55.27 -77.85
CA VAL A 43 -180.66 -55.30 -76.64
C VAL A 43 -179.20 -55.60 -77.00
N VAL A 44 -178.95 -56.53 -77.92
CA VAL A 44 -177.58 -56.89 -78.35
C VAL A 44 -176.88 -55.71 -79.05
N VAL A 45 -177.60 -54.95 -79.88
CA VAL A 45 -177.04 -53.77 -80.57
C VAL A 45 -176.69 -52.65 -79.58
N LEU A 46 -177.52 -52.42 -78.56
CA LEU A 46 -177.23 -51.44 -77.51
C LEU A 46 -176.00 -51.83 -76.68
N ALA A 47 -175.85 -53.09 -76.29
CA ALA A 47 -174.68 -53.56 -75.56
C ALA A 47 -173.37 -53.33 -76.34
N ALA A 48 -173.35 -53.62 -77.65
CA ALA A 48 -172.19 -53.44 -78.51
C ALA A 48 -171.71 -51.97 -78.61
N LEU A 49 -172.64 -51.01 -78.54
CA LEU A 49 -172.30 -49.57 -78.54
C LEU A 49 -171.68 -49.11 -77.21
N VAL A 50 -172.08 -49.68 -76.08
CA VAL A 50 -171.52 -49.33 -74.75
C VAL A 50 -170.07 -49.80 -74.63
N PHE A 51 -169.77 -51.05 -74.96
CA PHE A 51 -168.38 -51.56 -74.91
C PHE A 51 -167.44 -50.73 -75.80
N LYS A 52 -167.86 -50.42 -77.03
CA LYS A 52 -167.06 -49.61 -77.96
C LYS A 52 -166.86 -48.16 -77.51
N LYS A 53 -167.63 -47.67 -76.53
CA LYS A 53 -167.43 -46.37 -75.89
C LYS A 53 -166.47 -46.46 -74.69
N MET A 54 -166.39 -47.62 -74.05
CA MET A 54 -165.52 -47.90 -72.89
C MET A 54 -164.04 -47.99 -73.31
N ASP A 55 -163.75 -48.72 -74.38
CA ASP A 55 -162.38 -48.90 -74.90
C ASP A 55 -161.71 -47.53 -75.19
N SER A 56 -162.46 -46.63 -75.85
CA SER A 56 -162.04 -45.27 -76.19
C SER A 56 -161.66 -44.40 -74.98
N ILE A 57 -162.13 -44.72 -73.77
CA ILE A 57 -161.79 -43.98 -72.54
C ILE A 57 -160.52 -44.56 -71.89
N SER A 58 -160.27 -45.85 -72.08
CA SER A 58 -159.07 -46.52 -71.57
C SER A 58 -157.79 -46.00 -72.25
N ASP A 59 -157.83 -45.79 -73.57
CA ASP A 59 -156.70 -45.26 -74.33
C ASP A 59 -156.36 -43.80 -73.94
N ASP A 60 -157.38 -42.95 -73.75
CA ASP A 60 -157.20 -41.57 -73.28
C ASP A 60 -156.50 -41.53 -71.91
N VAL A 61 -156.95 -42.36 -70.95
CA VAL A 61 -156.36 -42.44 -69.59
C VAL A 61 -154.91 -42.93 -69.62
N ASN A 62 -154.61 -43.98 -70.40
CA ASN A 62 -153.24 -44.50 -70.55
C ASN A 62 -152.29 -43.44 -71.14
N SER A 63 -152.77 -42.63 -72.11
CA SER A 63 -151.97 -41.55 -72.70
C SER A 63 -151.64 -40.45 -71.70
N ALA A 64 -152.58 -40.11 -70.81
CA ALA A 64 -152.37 -39.10 -69.77
C ALA A 64 -151.37 -39.56 -68.69
N GLN A 65 -151.44 -40.83 -68.29
CA GLN A 65 -150.54 -41.37 -67.25
C GLN A 65 -149.07 -41.35 -67.70
N ALA A 66 -148.79 -41.74 -68.94
CA ALA A 66 -147.44 -41.71 -69.53
C ALA A 66 -146.83 -40.29 -69.66
N TYR A 67 -147.67 -39.24 -69.71
CA TYR A 67 -147.21 -37.85 -69.72
C TYR A 67 -146.70 -37.39 -68.34
N TYR A 68 -147.39 -37.77 -67.26
CA TYR A 68 -147.04 -37.33 -65.91
C TYR A 68 -145.76 -37.98 -65.38
N GLU A 69 -145.53 -39.27 -65.61
CA GLU A 69 -144.28 -39.94 -65.19
C GLU A 69 -143.05 -39.27 -65.82
N LYS A 70 -143.10 -39.01 -67.13
CA LYS A 70 -142.00 -38.36 -67.87
C LYS A 70 -141.72 -36.91 -67.43
N THR A 71 -142.73 -36.22 -66.89
CA THR A 71 -142.54 -34.89 -66.32
C THR A 71 -141.86 -34.95 -64.95
N LEU A 72 -142.08 -36.04 -64.19
CA LEU A 72 -141.49 -36.24 -62.87
C LEU A 72 -139.97 -36.50 -62.94
N GLU A 73 -139.53 -37.36 -63.86
CA GLU A 73 -138.09 -37.66 -64.06
C GLU A 73 -137.29 -36.39 -64.42
N SER A 74 -137.84 -35.54 -65.29
CA SER A 74 -137.17 -34.29 -65.71
C SER A 74 -137.00 -33.29 -64.55
N VAL A 75 -137.90 -33.26 -63.56
CA VAL A 75 -137.74 -32.43 -62.37
C VAL A 75 -136.68 -33.00 -61.42
N GLN A 76 -136.53 -34.32 -61.38
CA GLN A 76 -135.53 -35.02 -60.56
C GLN A 76 -134.09 -34.67 -60.98
N GLU A 77 -133.79 -34.65 -62.29
CA GLU A 77 -132.45 -34.34 -62.81
C GLU A 77 -132.01 -32.90 -62.47
N ASN A 78 -132.92 -31.92 -62.64
CA ASN A 78 -132.63 -30.50 -62.39
C ASN A 78 -132.29 -30.19 -60.92
N LEU A 79 -132.81 -30.98 -59.97
CA LEU A 79 -132.45 -30.86 -58.55
C LEU A 79 -131.03 -31.35 -58.24
N GLN A 80 -130.45 -32.19 -59.12
CA GLN A 80 -129.15 -32.82 -58.91
C GLN A 80 -127.97 -31.92 -59.32
N GLU A 81 -128.18 -30.97 -60.26
CA GLU A 81 -127.17 -29.97 -60.63
C GLU A 81 -126.87 -28.97 -59.50
N LEU A 82 -127.87 -28.59 -58.69
CA LEU A 82 -127.69 -27.61 -57.61
C LEU A 82 -126.68 -28.10 -56.54
N ALA A 83 -126.62 -29.41 -56.29
CA ALA A 83 -125.64 -30.01 -55.40
C ALA A 83 -124.20 -29.86 -55.94
N ALA A 84 -124.00 -29.96 -57.26
CA ALA A 84 -122.69 -29.80 -57.89
C ALA A 84 -122.14 -28.37 -57.73
N VAL A 85 -123.00 -27.35 -57.82
CA VAL A 85 -122.62 -25.94 -57.60
C VAL A 85 -122.11 -25.71 -56.17
N GLN A 86 -122.78 -26.29 -55.16
CA GLN A 86 -122.37 -26.16 -53.77
C GLN A 86 -121.01 -26.85 -53.50
N GLN A 87 -120.76 -28.00 -54.15
CA GLN A 87 -119.46 -28.66 -54.09
C GLN A 87 -118.36 -27.85 -54.80
N MET A 88 -118.67 -27.21 -55.93
CA MET A 88 -117.72 -26.34 -56.65
C MET A 88 -117.32 -25.11 -55.81
N ASN A 89 -118.26 -24.48 -55.11
CA ASN A 89 -117.98 -23.37 -54.19
C ASN A 89 -117.11 -23.81 -53.00
N PHE A 90 -117.35 -25.01 -52.44
CA PHE A 90 -116.49 -25.58 -51.40
C PHE A 90 -115.07 -25.83 -51.90
N THR A 91 -114.90 -26.39 -53.10
CA THR A 91 -113.58 -26.59 -53.72
C THR A 91 -112.87 -25.26 -53.99
N LEU A 92 -113.57 -24.24 -54.49
CA LEU A 92 -113.01 -22.90 -54.68
C LEU A 92 -112.54 -22.28 -53.37
N GLY A 93 -113.33 -22.38 -52.29
CA GLY A 93 -112.93 -21.98 -50.94
C GLY A 93 -111.64 -22.66 -50.48
N GLN A 94 -111.57 -23.99 -50.59
CA GLN A 94 -110.36 -24.76 -50.26
C GLN A 94 -109.14 -24.33 -51.09
N THR A 95 -109.31 -24.03 -52.39
CA THR A 95 -108.19 -23.52 -53.20
C THR A 95 -107.77 -22.11 -52.80
N SER A 96 -108.71 -21.25 -52.38
CA SER A 96 -108.41 -19.90 -51.87
C SER A 96 -107.62 -19.97 -50.57
N ASP A 97 -108.04 -20.82 -49.62
CA ASP A 97 -107.31 -21.06 -48.37
C ASP A 97 -105.92 -21.62 -48.63
N TRP A 98 -105.77 -22.56 -49.57
CA TRP A 98 -104.47 -23.13 -49.94
C TRP A 98 -103.53 -22.08 -50.58
N VAL A 99 -104.07 -21.20 -51.44
CA VAL A 99 -103.33 -20.05 -51.99
C VAL A 99 -102.92 -19.08 -50.88
N HIS A 100 -103.79 -18.79 -49.90
CA HIS A 100 -103.43 -17.95 -48.75
C HIS A 100 -102.36 -18.60 -47.86
N ILE A 101 -102.41 -19.92 -47.64
CA ILE A 101 -101.39 -20.67 -46.90
C ILE A 101 -100.04 -20.61 -47.61
N ILE A 102 -100.02 -20.82 -48.94
CA ILE A 102 -98.80 -20.68 -49.75
C ILE A 102 -98.28 -19.25 -49.68
N GLN A 103 -99.13 -18.24 -49.92
CA GLN A 103 -98.71 -16.84 -49.88
C GLN A 103 -98.15 -16.45 -48.51
N ARG A 104 -98.75 -16.93 -47.40
CA ARG A 104 -98.24 -16.70 -46.05
C ARG A 104 -96.89 -17.37 -45.84
N LYS A 105 -96.72 -18.62 -46.27
CA LYS A 105 -95.45 -19.34 -46.17
C LYS A 105 -94.35 -18.74 -47.06
N THR A 106 -94.67 -18.29 -48.27
CA THR A 106 -93.74 -17.56 -49.14
C THR A 106 -93.35 -16.21 -48.53
N ASN A 107 -94.27 -15.51 -47.85
CA ASN A 107 -93.95 -14.29 -47.10
C ASN A 107 -93.05 -14.59 -45.87
N GLU A 108 -93.26 -15.70 -45.16
CA GLU A 108 -92.37 -16.16 -44.08
C GLU A 108 -90.97 -16.52 -44.60
N GLU A 109 -90.88 -17.31 -45.68
CA GLU A 109 -89.61 -17.72 -46.27
C GLU A 109 -88.85 -16.53 -46.88
N THR A 110 -89.51 -15.61 -47.59
CA THR A 110 -88.88 -14.38 -48.08
C THR A 110 -88.42 -13.45 -46.95
N LEU A 111 -89.13 -13.39 -45.82
CA LEU A 111 -88.66 -12.67 -44.63
C LEU A 111 -87.37 -13.30 -44.05
N THR A 112 -87.28 -14.63 -44.01
CA THR A 112 -86.04 -15.31 -43.56
C THR A 112 -84.88 -15.11 -44.53
N LEU A 113 -85.11 -15.13 -45.85
CA LEU A 113 -84.10 -14.82 -46.87
C LEU A 113 -83.65 -13.35 -46.77
N GLN A 114 -84.59 -12.41 -46.60
CA GLN A 114 -84.28 -10.99 -46.38
C GLN A 114 -83.38 -10.81 -45.15
N LYS A 115 -83.67 -11.51 -44.05
CA LYS A 115 -82.84 -11.51 -42.85
C LYS A 115 -81.44 -12.11 -43.11
N ILE A 116 -81.34 -13.24 -43.79
CA ILE A 116 -80.04 -13.85 -44.13
C ILE A 116 -79.19 -12.88 -44.97
N VAL A 117 -79.82 -12.13 -45.89
CA VAL A 117 -79.13 -11.09 -46.67
C VAL A 117 -78.67 -9.91 -45.80
N THR A 118 -79.47 -9.42 -44.84
CA THR A 118 -79.02 -8.35 -43.93
C THR A 118 -77.92 -8.82 -42.99
N ASP A 119 -78.06 -10.02 -42.41
CA ASP A 119 -77.06 -10.62 -41.52
C ASP A 119 -75.72 -10.80 -42.29
N TRP A 120 -75.76 -11.24 -43.56
CA TRP A 120 -74.57 -11.36 -44.41
C TRP A 120 -73.93 -10.01 -44.80
N GLN A 121 -74.74 -8.96 -45.00
CA GLN A 121 -74.22 -7.60 -45.21
C GLN A 121 -73.50 -7.06 -43.97
N ASP A 122 -74.03 -7.31 -42.77
CA ASP A 122 -73.39 -6.87 -41.52
C ASP A 122 -72.16 -7.72 -41.17
N TYR A 123 -72.15 -9.03 -41.43
CA TYR A 123 -70.92 -9.82 -41.40
C TYR A 123 -69.87 -9.28 -42.38
N THR A 124 -70.27 -8.89 -43.60
CA THR A 124 -69.35 -8.31 -44.59
C THR A 124 -68.77 -6.97 -44.11
N ARG A 125 -69.57 -6.12 -43.45
CA ARG A 125 -69.10 -4.90 -42.78
C ARG A 125 -68.11 -5.21 -41.66
N LEU A 126 -68.41 -6.21 -40.80
CA LEU A 126 -67.54 -6.63 -39.70
C LEU A 126 -66.20 -7.20 -40.20
N PHE A 127 -66.19 -7.99 -41.27
CA PHE A 127 -64.94 -8.43 -41.91
C PHE A 127 -64.17 -7.26 -42.55
N GLY A 128 -64.88 -6.26 -43.09
CA GLY A 128 -64.30 -5.01 -43.57
C GLY A 128 -63.60 -4.22 -42.46
N THR A 129 -64.26 -3.99 -41.32
CA THR A 129 -63.67 -3.27 -40.19
C THR A 129 -62.54 -4.08 -39.54
N LEU A 130 -62.68 -5.40 -39.40
CA LEU A 130 -61.63 -6.29 -38.90
C LEU A 130 -60.38 -6.28 -39.80
N ARG A 131 -60.54 -6.20 -41.12
CA ARG A 131 -59.42 -6.07 -42.06
C ARG A 131 -58.70 -4.73 -41.92
N VAL A 132 -59.43 -3.64 -41.71
CA VAL A 132 -58.87 -2.28 -41.52
C VAL A 132 -58.22 -2.12 -40.14
N THR A 133 -58.74 -2.74 -39.08
CA THR A 133 -58.06 -2.75 -37.77
C THR A 133 -56.83 -3.65 -37.83
N SER A 134 -56.89 -4.82 -38.47
CA SER A 134 -55.74 -5.71 -38.68
C SER A 134 -54.59 -5.00 -39.40
N SER A 135 -54.85 -4.25 -40.48
CA SER A 135 -53.79 -3.51 -41.18
C SER A 135 -53.18 -2.39 -40.32
N LYS A 136 -53.99 -1.63 -39.59
CA LYS A 136 -53.51 -0.59 -38.65
C LYS A 136 -52.67 -1.20 -37.51
N THR A 137 -53.08 -2.35 -36.98
CA THR A 137 -52.29 -3.07 -35.96
C THR A 137 -50.95 -3.55 -36.54
N ALA A 138 -50.91 -4.03 -37.78
CA ALA A 138 -49.66 -4.41 -38.45
C ALA A 138 -48.72 -3.21 -38.70
N GLU A 139 -49.27 -2.04 -39.01
CA GLU A 139 -48.51 -0.77 -39.13
C GLU A 139 -47.95 -0.32 -37.76
N LEU A 140 -48.76 -0.36 -36.70
CA LEU A 140 -48.32 -0.05 -35.34
C LEU A 140 -47.24 -1.02 -34.85
N VAL A 141 -47.38 -2.32 -35.12
CA VAL A 141 -46.36 -3.34 -34.80
C VAL A 141 -45.06 -3.08 -35.56
N LYS A 142 -45.11 -2.72 -36.85
CA LYS A 142 -43.91 -2.32 -37.60
C LYS A 142 -43.26 -1.06 -37.03
N SER A 143 -44.05 -0.06 -36.67
CA SER A 143 -43.55 1.18 -36.05
C SER A 143 -42.84 0.88 -34.71
N LEU A 144 -43.46 0.08 -33.85
CA LEU A 144 -42.86 -0.42 -32.60
C LEU A 144 -41.58 -1.22 -32.87
N GLN A 145 -41.56 -2.13 -33.85
CA GLN A 145 -40.38 -2.92 -34.23
C GLN A 145 -39.20 -2.00 -34.60
N THR A 146 -39.44 -0.96 -35.41
CA THR A 146 -38.38 0.01 -35.79
C THR A 146 -37.94 0.88 -34.62
N GLY A 147 -38.88 1.35 -33.78
CA GLY A 147 -38.56 2.13 -32.58
C GLY A 147 -37.72 1.35 -31.57
N VAL A 148 -38.10 0.10 -31.29
CA VAL A 148 -37.33 -0.82 -30.43
C VAL A 148 -35.95 -1.13 -31.02
N SER A 149 -35.84 -1.33 -32.34
CA SER A 149 -34.55 -1.55 -33.00
C SER A 149 -33.61 -0.33 -32.84
N VAL A 150 -34.12 0.88 -33.04
CA VAL A 150 -33.34 2.12 -32.88
C VAL A 150 -32.98 2.37 -31.41
N ALA A 151 -33.89 2.08 -30.47
CA ALA A 151 -33.61 2.17 -29.04
C ALA A 151 -32.53 1.17 -28.61
N SER A 152 -32.61 -0.09 -29.07
CA SER A 152 -31.60 -1.13 -28.84
C SER A 152 -30.22 -0.72 -29.35
N GLN A 153 -30.14 -0.20 -30.58
CA GLN A 153 -28.88 0.27 -31.16
C GLN A 153 -28.27 1.45 -30.38
N ARG A 154 -29.10 2.40 -29.90
CA ARG A 154 -28.65 3.50 -29.02
C ARG A 154 -28.16 2.98 -27.66
N ILE A 155 -28.80 1.96 -27.10
CA ILE A 155 -28.36 1.33 -25.85
C ILE A 155 -26.99 0.65 -26.06
N GLY A 156 -26.78 -0.03 -27.19
CA GLY A 156 -25.48 -0.59 -27.58
C GLY A 156 -24.39 0.49 -27.64
N GLN A 157 -24.60 1.54 -28.43
CA GLN A 157 -23.65 2.66 -28.57
C GLN A 157 -23.34 3.36 -27.23
N ASN A 158 -24.36 3.55 -26.38
CA ASN A 158 -24.16 4.10 -25.04
C ASN A 158 -23.37 3.14 -24.13
N SER A 159 -23.54 1.82 -24.28
CA SER A 159 -22.79 0.82 -23.53
C SER A 159 -21.32 0.74 -23.96
N GLU A 160 -21.04 0.87 -25.26
CA GLU A 160 -19.68 0.96 -25.81
C GLU A 160 -18.99 2.24 -25.29
N GLY A 161 -19.64 3.40 -25.41
CA GLY A 161 -19.10 4.66 -24.89
C GLY A 161 -18.90 4.68 -23.36
N MET A 162 -19.76 4.00 -22.60
CA MET A 162 -19.53 3.81 -21.16
C MET A 162 -18.36 2.86 -20.85
N HIS A 163 -18.13 1.84 -21.66
CA HIS A 163 -16.97 0.96 -21.51
C HIS A 163 -15.67 1.72 -21.77
N ASP A 164 -15.59 2.49 -22.86
CA ASP A 164 -14.44 3.33 -23.18
C ASP A 164 -14.16 4.36 -22.06
N LEU A 165 -15.21 4.97 -21.50
CA LEU A 165 -15.08 5.91 -20.38
C LEU A 165 -14.54 5.22 -19.12
N VAL A 166 -14.99 3.99 -18.81
CA VAL A 166 -14.47 3.20 -17.68
C VAL A 166 -12.99 2.84 -17.89
N VAL A 167 -12.59 2.48 -19.11
CA VAL A 167 -11.18 2.21 -19.44
C VAL A 167 -10.33 3.49 -19.30
N GLN A 168 -10.83 4.65 -19.70
CA GLN A 168 -10.17 5.94 -19.48
C GLN A 168 -10.03 6.28 -17.99
N VAL A 169 -11.07 6.05 -17.18
CA VAL A 169 -11.02 6.25 -15.72
C VAL A 169 -10.01 5.32 -15.05
N ILE A 170 -9.91 4.05 -15.47
CA ILE A 170 -8.89 3.11 -14.96
C ILE A 170 -7.48 3.56 -15.36
N SER A 171 -7.29 4.08 -16.58
CA SER A 171 -6.01 4.65 -17.02
C SER A 171 -5.60 5.87 -16.21
N LEU A 172 -6.54 6.78 -15.93
CA LEU A 172 -6.33 7.95 -15.07
C LEU A 172 -6.04 7.56 -13.61
N GLN A 173 -6.70 6.52 -13.08
CA GLN A 173 -6.39 5.98 -11.75
C GLN A 173 -4.95 5.45 -11.69
N TRP A 174 -4.51 4.67 -12.68
CA TRP A 174 -3.14 4.16 -12.72
C TRP A 174 -2.09 5.30 -12.82
N GLN A 175 -2.40 6.38 -13.55
CA GLN A 175 -1.57 7.58 -13.55
C GLN A 175 -1.53 8.26 -12.17
N LEU A 176 -2.66 8.33 -11.46
CA LEU A 176 -2.74 8.89 -10.11
C LEU A 176 -1.94 8.05 -9.10
N ASP A 177 -2.05 6.71 -9.17
CA ASP A 177 -1.32 5.77 -8.33
C ASP A 177 0.21 5.90 -8.54
N ASN A 178 0.64 6.02 -9.79
CA ASN A 178 2.05 6.25 -10.15
C ASN A 178 2.56 7.62 -9.68
N ILE A 179 1.73 8.67 -9.70
CA ILE A 179 2.05 9.98 -9.12
C ILE A 179 2.14 9.90 -7.59
N SER A 180 1.26 9.14 -6.93
CA SER A 180 1.32 8.92 -5.48
C SER A 180 2.63 8.24 -5.09
N SER A 181 2.99 7.14 -5.75
CA SER A 181 4.26 6.44 -5.48
C SER A 181 5.48 7.34 -5.65
N PHE A 182 5.50 8.22 -6.67
CA PHE A 182 6.58 9.18 -6.85
C PHE A 182 6.61 10.27 -5.76
N LEU A 183 5.45 10.68 -5.25
CA LEU A 183 5.37 11.61 -4.12
C LEU A 183 5.83 10.96 -2.81
N ASP A 184 5.49 9.69 -2.57
CA ASP A 184 5.95 8.93 -1.42
C ASP A 184 7.48 8.72 -1.47
N ASP A 185 8.04 8.29 -2.62
CA ASP A 185 9.49 8.24 -2.87
C ASP A 185 10.16 9.60 -2.61
N HIS A 186 9.55 10.70 -3.06
CA HIS A 186 10.10 12.05 -2.87
C HIS A 186 10.06 12.49 -1.40
N VAL A 187 9.03 12.09 -0.65
CA VAL A 187 8.92 12.34 0.79
C VAL A 187 9.98 11.55 1.56
N GLU A 188 10.24 10.29 1.23
CA GLU A 188 11.35 9.53 1.85
C GLU A 188 12.71 10.17 1.56
N ASN A 189 13.00 10.53 0.31
CA ASN A 189 14.23 11.23 -0.08
C ASN A 189 14.38 12.59 0.66
N MET A 190 13.29 13.30 0.92
CA MET A 190 13.32 14.56 1.68
C MET A 190 13.64 14.33 3.17
N HIS A 191 13.12 13.25 3.77
CA HIS A 191 13.44 12.86 5.14
C HIS A 191 14.91 12.43 5.29
N ASP A 192 15.44 11.64 4.36
CA ASP A 192 16.86 11.24 4.35
C ASP A 192 17.80 12.45 4.17
N LEU A 193 17.46 13.38 3.27
CA LEU A 193 18.21 14.63 3.11
C LEU A 193 18.19 15.46 4.40
N GLN A 194 17.03 15.57 5.07
CA GLN A 194 16.92 16.28 6.35
C GLN A 194 17.68 15.59 7.47
N TYR A 195 17.64 14.24 7.53
CA TYR A 195 18.40 13.43 8.48
C TYR A 195 19.91 13.63 8.30
N HIS A 196 20.42 13.48 7.08
CA HIS A 196 21.84 13.69 6.78
C HIS A 196 22.30 15.14 7.04
N THR A 197 21.44 16.13 6.76
CA THR A 197 21.71 17.55 7.08
C THR A 197 21.84 17.75 8.59
N ARG A 198 20.90 17.23 9.40
CA ARG A 198 20.98 17.32 10.87
C ARG A 198 22.15 16.52 11.45
N TYR A 199 22.41 15.32 10.93
CA TYR A 199 23.54 14.49 11.36
C TYR A 199 24.88 15.18 11.11
N THR A 200 25.07 15.76 9.93
CA THR A 200 26.30 16.50 9.60
C THR A 200 26.43 17.77 10.44
N GLN A 201 25.35 18.55 10.62
CA GLN A 201 25.33 19.73 11.50
C GLN A 201 25.73 19.38 12.94
N ASN A 202 25.07 18.42 13.58
CA ASN A 202 25.40 17.98 14.94
C ASN A 202 26.86 17.51 15.03
N ARG A 203 27.31 16.70 14.07
CA ARG A 203 28.67 16.16 14.03
C ARG A 203 29.75 17.22 13.74
N THR A 204 29.38 18.35 13.13
CA THR A 204 30.25 19.54 13.09
C THR A 204 30.24 20.31 14.40
N ALA A 205 29.09 20.46 15.07
CA ALA A 205 29.00 21.12 16.37
C ALA A 205 29.83 20.39 17.45
N GLU A 206 29.69 19.06 17.58
CA GLU A 206 30.52 18.20 18.44
C GLU A 206 32.04 18.44 18.21
N ARG A 207 32.43 18.67 16.96
CA ARG A 207 33.84 18.90 16.57
C ARG A 207 34.31 20.32 16.89
N PHE A 208 33.42 21.31 16.84
CA PHE A 208 33.75 22.66 17.29
C PHE A 208 33.82 22.74 18.82
N GLU A 209 32.88 22.13 19.54
CA GLU A 209 32.90 22.05 21.01
C GLU A 209 34.17 21.35 21.53
N THR A 210 34.56 20.22 20.92
CA THR A 210 35.82 19.53 21.28
C THR A 210 37.08 20.27 20.84
N LEU A 211 37.01 21.17 19.86
CA LEU A 211 38.10 22.07 19.50
C LEU A 211 38.19 23.25 20.49
N GLU A 212 37.05 23.83 20.87
CA GLU A 212 36.94 24.94 21.82
C GLU A 212 37.44 24.53 23.21
N GLY A 213 37.02 23.36 23.72
CA GLY A 213 37.56 22.81 24.97
C GLY A 213 39.08 22.57 24.94
N ARG A 214 39.65 22.25 23.77
CA ARG A 214 41.10 22.15 23.59
C ARG A 214 41.79 23.51 23.50
N MET A 215 41.17 24.52 22.89
CA MET A 215 41.69 25.88 22.86
C MET A 215 41.72 26.48 24.28
N ALA A 216 40.65 26.31 25.06
CA ALA A 216 40.61 26.71 26.47
C ALA A 216 41.66 25.97 27.33
N SER A 217 41.90 24.69 27.08
CA SER A 217 42.99 23.94 27.75
C SER A 217 44.36 24.53 27.42
N HIS A 218 44.64 24.85 26.15
CA HIS A 218 45.90 25.47 25.76
C HIS A 218 46.03 26.92 26.24
N GLU A 219 44.93 27.68 26.39
CA GLU A 219 44.93 29.01 27.01
C GLU A 219 45.35 28.96 28.48
N ILE A 220 44.84 27.97 29.25
CA ILE A 220 45.24 27.71 30.64
C ILE A 220 46.72 27.30 30.72
N GLU A 221 47.19 26.44 29.82
CA GLU A 221 48.61 26.06 29.71
C GLU A 221 49.52 27.27 29.42
N ILE A 222 49.15 28.11 28.45
CA ILE A 222 49.90 29.32 28.08
C ILE A 222 49.93 30.33 29.24
N SER A 223 48.81 30.53 29.94
CA SER A 223 48.74 31.37 31.13
C SER A 223 49.62 30.85 32.28
N THR A 224 49.66 29.52 32.46
CA THR A 224 50.55 28.85 33.43
C THR A 224 52.03 29.00 33.04
N ILE A 225 52.37 28.92 31.75
CA ILE A 225 53.73 29.17 31.25
C ILE A 225 54.11 30.64 31.47
N PHE A 226 53.22 31.59 31.17
CA PHE A 226 53.46 33.02 31.34
C PHE A 226 53.70 33.41 32.82
N THR A 227 52.88 32.89 33.73
CA THR A 227 53.05 33.12 35.18
C THR A 227 54.37 32.53 35.71
N ASN A 228 54.78 31.35 35.23
CA ASN A 228 56.09 30.77 35.55
C ASN A 228 57.25 31.64 35.01
N ILE A 229 57.17 32.14 33.77
CA ILE A 229 58.18 33.04 33.19
C ILE A 229 58.30 34.31 34.04
N ASN A 230 57.18 34.96 34.38
CA ASN A 230 57.15 36.17 35.20
C ASN A 230 57.73 35.95 36.62
N ALA A 231 57.52 34.76 37.20
CA ALA A 231 58.15 34.37 38.46
C ALA A 231 59.68 34.19 38.32
N THR A 232 60.15 33.57 37.23
CA THR A 232 61.60 33.45 36.98
C THR A 232 62.27 34.79 36.69
N ASP A 233 61.61 35.70 35.98
CA ASP A 233 62.12 37.06 35.75
C ASP A 233 62.22 37.85 37.07
N SER A 234 61.17 37.79 37.91
CA SER A 234 61.17 38.39 39.25
C SER A 234 62.30 37.85 40.14
N HIS A 235 62.62 36.55 40.02
CA HIS A 235 63.73 35.92 40.71
C HIS A 235 65.09 36.40 40.17
N VAL A 236 65.26 36.49 38.85
CA VAL A 236 66.49 37.01 38.22
C VAL A 236 66.73 38.48 38.58
N HIS A 237 65.71 39.33 38.56
CA HIS A 237 65.79 40.72 39.05
C HIS A 237 66.22 40.78 40.52
N SER A 238 65.72 39.87 41.37
CA SER A 238 66.12 39.77 42.78
C SER A 238 67.57 39.33 42.95
N MET A 239 68.06 38.38 42.14
CA MET A 239 69.46 37.97 42.12
C MET A 239 70.39 39.08 41.64
N LEU A 240 70.02 39.82 40.59
CA LEU A 240 70.78 40.96 40.07
C LEU A 240 70.92 42.06 41.13
N LYS A 241 69.83 42.39 41.83
CA LYS A 241 69.87 43.34 42.95
C LYS A 241 70.81 42.86 44.06
N TYR A 242 70.76 41.59 44.45
CA TYR A 242 71.68 41.05 45.46
C TYR A 242 73.15 41.14 45.01
N LEU A 243 73.45 40.87 43.74
CA LEU A 243 74.79 41.03 43.19
C LEU A 243 75.25 42.50 43.20
N ASP A 244 74.35 43.46 42.99
CA ASP A 244 74.65 44.88 43.11
C ASP A 244 74.88 45.33 44.57
N ASP A 245 74.07 44.85 45.52
CA ASP A 245 74.26 45.10 46.95
C ASP A 245 75.61 44.53 47.43
N VAL A 246 75.99 43.31 46.99
CA VAL A 246 77.30 42.70 47.26
C VAL A 246 78.43 43.47 46.58
N ARG A 247 78.27 43.87 45.31
CA ARG A 247 79.24 44.70 44.58
C ARG A 247 79.53 46.00 45.32
N LEU A 248 78.49 46.71 45.74
CA LEU A 248 78.60 47.96 46.50
C LEU A 248 79.30 47.74 47.84
N SER A 249 78.91 46.71 48.59
CA SER A 249 79.54 46.33 49.87
C SER A 249 81.04 46.02 49.72
N CYS A 250 81.42 45.22 48.72
CA CYS A 250 82.82 44.95 48.42
C CYS A 250 83.59 46.20 48.01
N THR A 251 83.01 47.08 47.18
CA THR A 251 83.64 48.35 46.79
C THR A 251 83.89 49.25 48.00
N LEU A 252 82.92 49.39 48.91
CA LEU A 252 83.09 50.13 50.16
C LEU A 252 84.16 49.49 51.06
N GLY A 253 84.18 48.17 51.19
CA GLY A 253 85.21 47.44 51.93
C GLY A 253 86.62 47.65 51.38
N PHE A 254 86.79 47.65 50.04
CA PHE A 254 88.07 47.96 49.41
C PHE A 254 88.50 49.43 49.64
N HIS A 255 87.57 50.39 49.65
CA HIS A 255 87.90 51.77 50.02
C HIS A 255 88.36 51.89 51.48
N MET A 256 87.67 51.24 52.42
CA MET A 256 88.08 51.21 53.84
C MET A 256 89.48 50.60 54.01
N HIS A 257 89.74 49.43 53.41
CA HIS A 257 91.07 48.79 53.51
C HIS A 257 92.18 49.61 52.81
N ALA A 258 91.87 50.35 51.74
CA ALA A 258 92.83 51.26 51.12
C ALA A 258 93.19 52.44 52.05
N GLU A 259 92.21 52.98 52.78
CA GLU A 259 92.45 54.01 53.81
C GLU A 259 93.23 53.46 55.01
N GLU A 260 92.91 52.25 55.48
CA GLU A 260 93.68 51.56 56.54
C GLU A 260 95.15 51.35 56.11
N LEU A 261 95.39 50.86 54.89
CA LEU A 261 96.74 50.67 54.35
C LEU A 261 97.50 51.99 54.17
N TYR A 262 96.82 53.07 53.78
CA TYR A 262 97.41 54.41 53.70
C TYR A 262 97.83 54.92 55.09
N ASN A 263 96.96 54.77 56.09
CA ASN A 263 97.24 55.15 57.48
C ASN A 263 98.31 54.27 58.14
N LEU A 264 98.36 52.97 57.82
CA LEU A 264 99.42 52.06 58.24
C LEU A 264 100.77 52.48 57.62
N ASN A 265 100.81 52.72 56.32
CA ASN A 265 102.02 53.18 55.62
C ASN A 265 102.54 54.51 56.20
N LYS A 266 101.64 55.48 56.45
CA LYS A 266 101.97 56.74 57.13
C LYS A 266 102.59 56.51 58.52
N SER A 267 102.05 55.56 59.29
CA SER A 267 102.54 55.19 60.62
C SER A 267 103.91 54.50 60.57
N VAL A 268 104.11 53.57 59.62
CA VAL A 268 105.39 52.89 59.40
C VAL A 268 106.49 53.87 58.97
N ASN A 269 106.19 54.85 58.11
CA ASN A 269 107.16 55.90 57.76
C ASN A 269 107.51 56.81 58.96
N GLY A 270 106.56 57.06 59.86
CA GLY A 270 106.81 57.70 61.16
C GLY A 270 107.74 56.88 62.07
N MET A 271 107.56 55.55 62.10
CA MET A 271 108.45 54.65 62.83
C MET A 271 109.85 54.56 62.20
N LEU A 272 109.96 54.53 60.87
CA LEU A 272 111.24 54.49 60.15
C LEU A 272 112.06 55.76 60.43
N SER A 273 111.49 56.94 60.21
CA SER A 273 112.16 58.22 60.52
C SER A 273 112.55 58.37 61.99
N SER A 274 111.75 57.84 62.92
CA SER A 274 112.11 57.76 64.35
C SER A 274 113.26 56.79 64.62
N THR A 275 113.30 55.67 63.89
CA THR A 275 114.35 54.63 63.98
C THR A 275 115.68 55.11 63.41
N ASP A 276 115.65 55.85 62.29
CA ASP A 276 116.86 56.43 61.69
C ASP A 276 117.44 57.53 62.58
N ARG A 277 116.59 58.35 63.22
CA ARG A 277 117.00 59.34 64.24
C ARG A 277 117.55 58.70 65.52
N LEU A 278 117.08 57.50 65.88
CA LEU A 278 117.70 56.68 66.93
C LEU A 278 119.05 56.10 66.49
N ARG A 279 119.17 55.62 65.24
CA ARG A 279 120.43 55.10 64.66
C ARG A 279 121.51 56.18 64.58
N GLU A 280 121.15 57.40 64.18
CA GLU A 280 122.02 58.58 64.19
C GLU A 280 122.56 58.86 65.61
N ARG A 281 121.66 58.96 66.60
CA ARG A 281 122.04 59.16 68.00
C ARG A 281 122.90 58.03 68.56
N PHE A 282 122.61 56.78 68.20
CA PHE A 282 123.41 55.63 68.61
C PHE A 282 124.80 55.63 67.95
N SER A 283 124.89 56.05 66.67
CA SER A 283 126.17 56.20 65.96
C SER A 283 127.05 57.28 66.61
N LEU A 284 126.47 58.44 66.97
CA LEU A 284 127.16 59.50 67.71
C LEU A 284 127.62 59.03 69.10
N LEU A 285 126.78 58.27 69.83
CA LEU A 285 127.13 57.70 71.12
C LEU A 285 128.28 56.68 70.99
N ASN A 286 128.21 55.80 69.99
CA ASN A 286 129.23 54.79 69.74
C ASN A 286 130.56 55.41 69.32
N ALA A 287 130.56 56.43 68.45
CA ALA A 287 131.76 57.18 68.08
C ALA A 287 132.41 57.89 69.28
N ARG A 288 131.60 58.37 70.24
CA ARG A 288 132.10 58.95 71.49
C ARG A 288 132.73 57.89 72.40
N LEU A 289 132.06 56.75 72.58
CA LEU A 289 132.60 55.60 73.32
C LEU A 289 133.93 55.12 72.72
N ASP A 290 134.03 55.08 71.39
CA ASP A 290 135.24 54.66 70.67
C ASP A 290 136.40 55.66 70.87
N PHE A 291 136.11 56.96 70.97
CA PHE A 291 137.08 58.00 71.36
C PHE A 291 137.50 57.87 72.83
N ASP A 292 136.57 57.65 73.74
CA ASP A 292 136.85 57.49 75.17
C ASP A 292 137.68 56.21 75.44
N ILE A 293 137.42 55.11 74.71
CA ILE A 293 138.25 53.89 74.72
C ILE A 293 139.67 54.16 74.20
N ARG A 294 139.83 54.95 73.14
CA ARG A 294 141.17 55.33 72.62
C ARG A 294 141.93 56.19 73.63
N ASN A 295 141.27 57.14 74.30
CA ASN A 295 141.86 57.92 75.38
C ASN A 295 142.28 57.02 76.55
N LEU A 296 141.43 56.08 76.96
CA LEU A 296 141.74 55.14 78.04
C LEU A 296 142.92 54.23 77.67
N SER A 297 143.00 53.77 76.42
CA SER A 297 144.12 52.99 75.88
C SER A 297 145.43 53.80 75.87
N MET A 298 145.39 55.08 75.47
CA MET A 298 146.53 55.99 75.53
C MET A 298 147.01 56.21 76.98
N VAL A 299 146.07 56.44 77.92
CA VAL A 299 146.38 56.52 79.36
C VAL A 299 146.94 55.20 79.89
N MET A 300 146.50 54.05 79.39
CA MET A 300 147.01 52.74 79.79
C MET A 300 148.42 52.46 79.27
N GLU A 301 148.76 52.92 78.05
CA GLU A 301 150.11 52.81 77.51
C GLU A 301 151.08 53.82 78.18
N GLU A 302 150.61 55.02 78.55
CA GLU A 302 151.37 55.94 79.43
C GLU A 302 151.53 55.37 80.86
N MET A 303 150.52 54.71 81.41
CA MET A 303 150.64 54.00 82.70
C MET A 303 151.71 52.88 82.62
N LYS A 304 151.92 52.31 81.44
CA LYS A 304 152.91 51.26 81.14
C LYS A 304 154.31 51.82 80.82
N THR A 305 154.44 53.03 80.28
CA THR A 305 155.73 53.74 80.26
C THR A 305 156.14 54.15 81.69
N VAL A 306 155.17 54.55 82.52
CA VAL A 306 155.36 54.79 83.95
C VAL A 306 155.71 53.50 84.71
N ASP A 307 155.05 52.37 84.44
CA ASP A 307 155.34 51.08 85.07
C ASP A 307 156.71 50.52 84.68
N THR A 308 157.08 50.56 83.39
CA THR A 308 158.43 50.16 82.95
C THR A 308 159.52 51.06 83.53
N ARG A 309 159.28 52.38 83.63
CA ARG A 309 160.19 53.32 84.31
C ARG A 309 160.30 53.04 85.81
N HIS A 310 159.22 52.67 86.49
CA HIS A 310 159.29 52.18 87.88
C HIS A 310 160.05 50.85 87.97
N GLY A 311 159.87 49.93 87.02
CA GLY A 311 160.63 48.67 86.94
C GLY A 311 162.15 48.88 86.76
N GLU A 312 162.57 49.90 86.02
CA GLU A 312 163.98 50.28 85.91
C GLU A 312 164.51 50.97 87.18
N ILE A 313 163.71 51.80 87.85
CA ILE A 313 164.07 52.39 89.15
C ILE A 313 164.18 51.29 90.23
N LEU A 314 163.25 50.33 90.26
CA LEU A 314 163.21 49.22 91.21
C LEU A 314 164.31 48.17 90.97
N ARG A 315 164.90 48.10 89.78
CA ARG A 315 166.08 47.25 89.52
C ARG A 315 167.31 47.65 90.36
N ASN A 316 167.37 48.90 90.84
CA ASN A 316 168.46 49.40 91.68
C ASN A 316 168.18 49.31 93.19
N ILE A 317 167.11 48.63 93.61
CA ILE A 317 166.83 48.33 95.02
C ILE A 317 166.76 46.81 95.23
N THR A 318 167.77 46.26 95.87
CA THR A 318 167.91 44.82 96.17
C THR A 318 166.96 44.33 97.26
N ILE A 319 166.43 43.10 97.08
CA ILE A 319 165.85 42.22 98.12
C ILE A 319 164.48 42.72 98.65
N LEU A 320 163.35 42.00 98.52
CA LEU A 320 163.08 40.58 98.80
C LEU A 320 162.27 39.85 97.72
N ARG A 321 162.46 38.53 97.63
CA ARG A 321 161.63 37.59 96.85
C ARG A 321 160.35 37.25 97.62
N GLY A 322 159.24 37.92 97.30
CA GLY A 322 157.91 37.60 97.83
C GLY A 322 157.46 36.18 97.43
N VAL A 323 156.75 35.50 98.32
CA VAL A 323 156.23 34.13 98.09
C VAL A 323 154.95 34.20 97.25
N PRO A 324 154.76 33.35 96.22
CA PRO A 324 153.51 33.30 95.47
C PRO A 324 152.30 32.99 96.37
N GLY A 325 151.23 33.78 96.23
CA GLY A 325 149.95 33.51 96.90
C GLY A 325 149.29 32.24 96.37
N PRO A 326 148.48 31.54 97.20
CA PRO A 326 147.88 30.26 96.83
C PRO A 326 146.84 30.40 95.71
N THR A 327 146.74 29.36 94.88
CA THR A 327 145.77 29.25 93.78
C THR A 327 144.34 29.44 94.27
N GLY A 328 143.59 30.36 93.67
CA GLY A 328 142.17 30.57 93.98
C GLY A 328 141.33 29.32 93.71
N PRO A 329 140.26 29.07 94.51
CA PRO A 329 139.47 27.86 94.41
C PRO A 329 138.75 27.72 93.06
N ARG A 330 138.75 26.50 92.53
CA ARG A 330 138.05 26.09 91.31
C ARG A 330 136.54 26.35 91.47
N GLY A 331 135.96 27.17 90.59
CA GLY A 331 134.59 27.66 90.72
C GLY A 331 133.52 26.56 90.74
N PHE A 332 132.40 26.86 91.41
CA PHE A 332 131.22 26.00 91.44
C PHE A 332 130.56 25.93 90.05
N ARG A 333 130.14 24.72 89.67
CA ARG A 333 129.31 24.47 88.49
C ARG A 333 127.90 24.98 88.77
N GLY A 334 127.42 25.95 87.98
CA GLY A 334 126.00 26.33 88.00
C GLY A 334 125.10 25.18 87.59
N ASP A 335 123.94 25.06 88.24
CA ASP A 335 123.11 23.87 88.18
C ASP A 335 122.42 23.60 86.84
N GLN A 336 121.99 22.34 86.68
CA GLN A 336 121.36 21.83 85.48
C GLN A 336 119.97 22.44 85.26
N GLY A 337 119.83 23.31 84.26
CA GLY A 337 118.56 23.89 83.84
C GLY A 337 117.50 22.82 83.56
N ILE A 338 116.31 22.99 84.15
CA ILE A 338 115.24 21.99 84.14
C ILE A 338 114.71 21.78 82.72
N LYS A 339 114.53 20.51 82.32
CA LYS A 339 113.99 20.14 81.01
C LYS A 339 112.52 20.54 80.89
N GLY A 340 112.22 21.51 80.02
CA GLY A 340 110.84 21.92 79.73
C GLY A 340 109.99 20.78 79.17
N PRO A 341 108.65 20.79 79.38
CA PRO A 341 107.76 19.75 78.91
C PRO A 341 107.73 19.70 77.36
N PRO A 342 107.58 18.51 76.74
CA PRO A 342 107.52 18.39 75.29
C PRO A 342 106.30 19.12 74.71
N GLY A 343 106.52 19.98 73.72
CA GLY A 343 105.43 20.60 72.97
C GLY A 343 104.63 19.55 72.18
N SER A 344 103.30 19.55 72.33
CA SER A 344 102.41 18.64 71.61
C SER A 344 102.36 18.99 70.12
N ARG A 345 102.84 18.05 69.30
CA ARG A 345 102.85 18.14 67.83
C ARG A 345 101.42 18.09 67.29
N GLY A 346 100.89 19.22 66.85
CA GLY A 346 99.67 19.26 66.03
C GLY A 346 99.91 18.73 64.61
N PRO A 347 98.93 18.03 64.03
CA PRO A 347 98.78 18.02 62.58
C PRO A 347 97.32 18.23 62.12
N LYS A 348 97.16 19.07 61.11
CA LYS A 348 96.23 18.98 59.96
C LYS A 348 94.78 18.52 60.23
N GLY A 349 93.83 19.43 60.06
CA GLY A 349 92.42 19.10 59.86
C GLY A 349 92.12 18.67 58.41
N ASP A 350 90.97 18.01 58.22
CA ASP A 350 90.34 17.72 56.92
C ASP A 350 88.84 18.07 57.01
N PRO A 351 88.12 18.30 55.88
CA PRO A 351 86.81 18.98 55.90
C PRO A 351 85.65 18.10 56.37
N GLY A 352 84.70 18.69 57.10
CA GLY A 352 83.41 18.06 57.41
C GLY A 352 82.52 17.96 56.18
N SER A 353 82.25 16.74 55.70
CA SER A 353 81.35 16.47 54.59
C SER A 353 79.87 16.69 54.96
N LEU A 354 79.08 17.17 54.00
CA LEU A 354 77.62 17.33 54.13
C LEU A 354 76.94 16.01 54.50
N GLY A 355 75.85 16.08 55.27
CA GLY A 355 75.03 14.91 55.62
C GLY A 355 74.35 14.28 54.39
N PRO A 356 74.04 12.97 54.42
CA PRO A 356 73.41 12.28 53.30
C PRO A 356 71.97 12.80 53.06
N PRO A 357 71.54 12.97 51.80
CA PRO A 357 70.16 13.27 51.47
C PRO A 357 69.19 12.20 51.97
N GLY A 358 67.96 12.60 52.30
CA GLY A 358 66.88 11.65 52.62
C GLY A 358 66.53 10.74 51.43
N PRO A 359 65.99 9.54 51.68
CA PRO A 359 65.66 8.59 50.62
C PRO A 359 64.60 9.17 49.65
N PRO A 360 64.76 9.00 48.33
CA PRO A 360 63.76 9.44 47.35
C PRO A 360 62.39 8.79 47.59
N GLY A 361 61.32 9.58 47.42
CA GLY A 361 59.96 9.05 47.40
C GLY A 361 59.76 8.01 46.30
N THR A 362 58.93 7.00 46.56
CA THR A 362 58.65 5.91 45.63
C THR A 362 58.02 6.43 44.34
N ARG A 363 58.69 6.20 43.21
CA ARG A 363 58.15 6.52 41.88
C ARG A 363 56.94 5.63 41.60
N GLY A 364 55.80 6.23 41.29
CA GLY A 364 54.61 5.50 40.86
C GLY A 364 54.87 4.67 39.58
N SER A 365 54.24 3.50 39.51
CA SER A 365 54.34 2.59 38.37
C SER A 365 53.93 3.26 37.06
N PRO A 366 54.66 3.05 35.94
CA PRO A 366 54.15 3.41 34.62
C PRO A 366 52.82 2.69 34.34
N GLY A 367 51.83 3.40 33.81
CA GLY A 367 50.59 2.80 33.31
C GLY A 367 50.86 1.87 32.13
N ALA A 368 50.09 0.79 32.01
CA ALA A 368 50.20 -0.13 30.89
C ALA A 368 49.80 0.56 29.56
N PRO A 369 50.49 0.30 28.44
CA PRO A 369 50.16 0.90 27.16
C PRO A 369 48.74 0.58 26.67
N GLY A 370 48.11 1.58 26.02
CA GLY A 370 46.86 1.40 25.28
C GLY A 370 47.01 0.53 24.03
N PRO A 371 45.90 0.08 23.41
CA PRO A 371 45.89 -1.04 22.48
C PRO A 371 46.38 -0.70 21.07
N GLN A 372 47.05 -1.66 20.44
CA GLN A 372 47.14 -1.77 18.98
C GLN A 372 46.08 -2.76 18.51
N GLY A 373 45.08 -2.29 17.75
CA GLY A 373 43.99 -3.14 17.25
C GLY A 373 44.40 -3.95 16.02
N GLU A 374 43.99 -5.23 15.98
CA GLU A 374 44.26 -6.10 14.83
C GLU A 374 43.09 -6.19 13.82
N ARG A 375 43.53 -6.23 12.57
CA ARG A 375 42.84 -6.48 11.31
C ARG A 375 41.74 -7.56 11.38
N GLY A 376 40.56 -7.27 10.82
CA GLY A 376 39.43 -8.20 10.74
C GLY A 376 39.71 -9.47 9.92
N ALA A 377 38.94 -10.53 10.21
CA ALA A 377 39.12 -11.86 9.64
C ALA A 377 38.69 -11.98 8.16
N GLY A 378 39.43 -12.77 7.39
CA GLY A 378 39.03 -13.20 6.04
C GLY A 378 37.95 -14.29 6.06
N GLY A 379 37.11 -14.33 5.04
CA GLY A 379 35.98 -15.25 4.94
C GLY A 379 36.36 -16.74 4.87
N SER A 380 35.47 -17.59 5.38
CA SER A 380 35.64 -19.04 5.40
C SER A 380 35.50 -19.69 4.01
N LYS A 381 36.37 -20.67 3.74
CA LYS A 381 36.37 -21.46 2.50
C LYS A 381 35.38 -22.63 2.62
N GLY A 382 34.54 -22.82 1.60
CA GLY A 382 33.56 -23.90 1.56
C GLY A 382 34.18 -25.32 1.56
N PRO A 383 33.40 -26.35 1.94
CA PRO A 383 33.89 -27.73 2.06
C PRO A 383 34.25 -28.35 0.69
N PRO A 384 35.14 -29.36 0.64
CA PRO A 384 35.54 -30.02 -0.60
C PRO A 384 34.37 -30.79 -1.26
N GLY A 385 34.27 -30.70 -2.59
CA GLY A 385 33.32 -31.49 -3.37
C GLY A 385 33.71 -32.98 -3.46
N PHE A 386 32.72 -33.87 -3.45
CA PHE A 386 32.95 -35.31 -3.60
C PHE A 386 33.36 -35.69 -5.03
N LYS A 387 34.17 -36.75 -5.12
CA LYS A 387 34.72 -37.29 -6.38
C LYS A 387 33.63 -38.06 -7.14
N GLY A 388 33.30 -37.62 -8.35
CA GLY A 388 32.17 -38.14 -9.12
C GLY A 388 32.33 -39.58 -9.64
N SER A 389 31.19 -40.27 -9.80
CA SER A 389 31.05 -41.59 -10.42
C SER A 389 30.35 -41.48 -11.80
N LYS A 390 30.56 -42.48 -12.67
CA LYS A 390 29.88 -42.58 -13.99
C LYS A 390 28.37 -42.73 -13.81
N GLY A 391 27.58 -42.08 -14.68
CA GLY A 391 26.12 -42.17 -14.71
C GLY A 391 25.55 -43.01 -15.86
N SER A 392 24.24 -43.23 -15.84
CA SER A 392 23.48 -43.94 -16.89
C SER A 392 21.97 -43.63 -16.85
N PHE A 393 21.46 -43.05 -17.94
CA PHE A 393 20.04 -42.99 -18.40
C PHE A 393 18.95 -42.34 -17.50
N GLY A 394 17.87 -41.87 -18.15
CA GLY A 394 16.72 -41.15 -17.55
C GLY A 394 15.49 -42.04 -17.27
N GLN A 395 14.26 -41.53 -17.12
CA GLN A 395 13.72 -40.18 -17.40
C GLN A 395 12.39 -39.95 -16.60
N VAL A 396 11.85 -38.71 -16.62
CA VAL A 396 10.49 -38.28 -16.17
C VAL A 396 10.37 -38.10 -14.63
N GLY A 397 9.74 -37.05 -14.08
CA GLY A 397 9.02 -35.91 -14.68
C GLY A 397 9.07 -34.64 -13.81
N ALA A 398 8.52 -33.52 -14.31
CA ALA A 398 8.84 -32.17 -13.82
C ALA A 398 7.96 -31.64 -12.66
N LYS A 399 8.53 -30.69 -11.90
CA LYS A 399 7.81 -29.72 -11.05
C LYS A 399 8.38 -28.31 -11.31
N GLY A 400 7.54 -27.29 -11.21
CA GLY A 400 7.81 -25.93 -11.73
C GLY A 400 9.00 -25.19 -11.11
N GLN A 401 9.52 -24.23 -11.87
CA GLN A 401 10.66 -23.38 -11.50
C GLN A 401 10.30 -22.32 -10.45
N ALA A 402 11.28 -21.98 -9.60
CA ALA A 402 11.34 -20.69 -8.93
C ALA A 402 12.15 -19.70 -9.81
N GLY A 403 11.83 -18.40 -9.72
CA GLY A 403 12.43 -17.37 -10.59
C GLY A 403 13.94 -17.17 -10.40
N PRO A 404 14.64 -16.64 -11.42
CA PRO A 404 16.09 -16.44 -11.37
C PRO A 404 16.49 -15.37 -10.35
N LYS A 405 17.62 -15.60 -9.67
CA LYS A 405 18.36 -14.56 -8.94
C LYS A 405 19.18 -13.76 -9.95
N GLY A 406 19.10 -12.43 -9.88
CA GLY A 406 19.64 -11.52 -10.90
C GLY A 406 21.15 -11.61 -11.14
N ASP A 407 21.55 -11.18 -12.33
CA ASP A 407 22.91 -11.31 -12.87
C ASP A 407 23.97 -10.49 -12.14
N VAL A 408 25.22 -10.93 -12.30
CA VAL A 408 26.42 -10.26 -11.79
C VAL A 408 26.87 -9.19 -12.80
N GLY A 409 27.18 -7.98 -12.31
CA GLY A 409 27.69 -6.89 -13.15
C GLY A 409 29.00 -7.24 -13.88
N PRO A 410 29.25 -6.65 -15.06
CA PRO A 410 30.37 -7.04 -15.92
C PRO A 410 31.74 -6.74 -15.29
N PRO A 411 32.77 -7.58 -15.54
CA PRO A 411 34.13 -7.30 -15.10
C PRO A 411 34.70 -6.01 -15.70
N GLY A 412 35.52 -5.29 -14.92
CA GLY A 412 36.27 -4.12 -15.41
C GLY A 412 37.35 -4.51 -16.44
N PRO A 413 37.77 -3.58 -17.32
CA PRO A 413 38.76 -3.84 -18.36
C PRO A 413 40.14 -4.18 -17.78
N GLY A 414 40.85 -5.10 -18.44
CA GLY A 414 42.16 -5.57 -18.00
C GLY A 414 43.27 -4.54 -18.17
N GLY A 415 44.20 -4.49 -17.21
CA GLY A 415 45.42 -3.69 -17.31
C GLY A 415 46.45 -4.28 -18.29
N PRO A 416 47.38 -3.47 -18.82
CA PRO A 416 48.38 -3.93 -19.79
C PRO A 416 49.41 -4.91 -19.18
N PRO A 417 50.02 -5.80 -19.96
CA PRO A 417 50.99 -6.77 -19.46
C PRO A 417 52.27 -6.12 -18.90
N GLY A 418 52.71 -6.59 -17.72
CA GLY A 418 54.03 -6.27 -17.16
C GLY A 418 55.16 -7.07 -17.84
N ALA A 419 56.34 -6.48 -17.95
CA ALA A 419 57.51 -7.12 -18.56
C ALA A 419 58.07 -8.28 -17.70
N PRO A 420 58.75 -9.29 -18.28
CA PRO A 420 59.21 -10.47 -17.55
C PRO A 420 60.34 -10.19 -16.55
N GLY A 421 60.17 -10.63 -15.30
CA GLY A 421 61.23 -10.67 -14.28
C GLY A 421 61.89 -12.05 -14.19
N LEU A 422 63.20 -12.09 -13.92
CA LEU A 422 63.97 -13.34 -13.84
C LEU A 422 63.77 -14.10 -12.51
N THR A 423 63.93 -15.41 -12.56
CA THR A 423 63.57 -16.36 -11.49
C THR A 423 64.59 -16.42 -10.35
N GLY A 424 64.12 -16.33 -9.10
CA GLY A 424 64.89 -16.68 -7.89
C GLY A 424 64.55 -18.10 -7.37
N PRO A 425 65.48 -18.80 -6.71
CA PRO A 425 65.28 -20.19 -6.27
C PRO A 425 64.38 -20.33 -5.01
N PRO A 426 63.64 -21.44 -4.82
CA PRO A 426 62.69 -21.58 -3.71
C PRO A 426 63.33 -21.87 -2.34
N GLY A 427 62.78 -21.25 -1.29
CA GLY A 427 63.06 -21.61 0.11
C GLY A 427 62.28 -22.85 0.59
N LYS A 428 62.81 -23.54 1.62
CA LYS A 428 62.20 -24.78 2.16
C LYS A 428 61.06 -24.47 3.17
N PRO A 429 60.00 -25.30 3.27
CA PRO A 429 58.91 -25.09 4.23
C PRO A 429 59.30 -25.31 5.69
N GLY A 430 58.63 -24.58 6.61
CA GLY A 430 58.73 -24.76 8.06
C GLY A 430 57.74 -25.80 8.62
N ILE A 431 57.98 -26.22 9.87
CA ILE A 431 57.21 -27.29 10.55
C ILE A 431 55.93 -26.72 11.19
N PRO A 432 54.75 -27.37 11.04
CA PRO A 432 53.50 -26.91 11.70
C PRO A 432 53.52 -27.01 13.23
N GLY A 433 52.94 -26.02 13.90
CA GLY A 433 52.72 -26.01 15.35
C GLY A 433 51.51 -26.86 15.79
N LYS A 434 51.47 -27.26 17.06
CA LYS A 434 50.36 -28.05 17.64
C LYS A 434 49.11 -27.18 17.88
N PRO A 435 47.88 -27.73 17.75
CA PRO A 435 46.65 -27.00 18.09
C PRO A 435 46.55 -26.64 19.58
N GLY A 436 45.99 -25.47 19.87
CA GLY A 436 45.63 -25.05 21.23
C GLY A 436 44.32 -25.68 21.72
N SER A 437 44.15 -25.75 23.04
CA SER A 437 42.93 -26.26 23.69
C SER A 437 41.74 -25.31 23.53
N PRO A 438 40.48 -25.82 23.49
CA PRO A 438 39.28 -24.97 23.43
C PRO A 438 39.18 -23.97 24.59
N GLY A 439 38.71 -22.76 24.30
CA GLY A 439 38.42 -21.74 25.31
C GLY A 439 37.12 -22.03 26.09
N PRO A 440 36.96 -21.45 27.30
CA PRO A 440 35.76 -21.64 28.11
C PRO A 440 34.52 -20.97 27.48
N ILE A 441 33.34 -21.51 27.81
CA ILE A 441 32.04 -21.00 27.36
C ILE A 441 31.77 -19.64 28.02
N GLY A 442 31.38 -18.64 27.21
CA GLY A 442 31.04 -17.30 27.70
C GLY A 442 29.72 -17.27 28.50
N PRO A 443 29.53 -16.29 29.40
CA PRO A 443 28.34 -16.21 30.24
C PRO A 443 27.07 -15.91 29.43
N THR A 444 25.94 -16.49 29.86
CA THR A 444 24.63 -16.25 29.27
C THR A 444 24.24 -14.77 29.38
N GLY A 445 23.78 -14.18 28.28
CA GLY A 445 23.34 -12.79 28.24
C GLY A 445 22.13 -12.49 29.14
N PRO A 446 21.92 -11.22 29.54
CA PRO A 446 20.81 -10.83 30.39
C PRO A 446 19.45 -11.07 29.71
N LYS A 447 18.45 -11.42 30.52
CA LYS A 447 17.07 -11.59 30.08
C LYS A 447 16.46 -10.22 29.74
N GLY A 448 15.94 -10.06 28.52
CA GLY A 448 15.35 -8.80 28.05
C GLY A 448 14.12 -8.36 28.86
N ASP A 449 13.90 -7.05 28.88
CA ASP A 449 12.88 -6.39 29.70
C ASP A 449 11.43 -6.74 29.30
N PRO A 450 10.46 -6.65 30.24
CA PRO A 450 9.04 -6.85 29.94
C PRO A 450 8.52 -5.81 28.93
N GLY A 451 7.73 -6.27 27.96
CA GLY A 451 7.12 -5.41 26.93
C GLY A 451 6.21 -4.32 27.52
N ILE A 452 6.25 -3.14 26.91
CA ILE A 452 5.53 -1.94 27.36
C ILE A 452 4.02 -2.20 27.37
N ARG A 453 3.35 -1.90 28.49
CA ARG A 453 1.89 -2.06 28.64
C ARG A 453 1.16 -1.15 27.63
N GLY A 454 0.25 -1.73 26.86
CA GLY A 454 -0.56 -1.01 25.87
C GLY A 454 -1.35 0.15 26.48
N ARG A 455 -1.53 1.22 25.70
CA ARG A 455 -2.26 2.43 26.13
C ARG A 455 -3.73 2.10 26.42
N PRO A 456 -4.40 2.79 27.37
CA PRO A 456 -5.84 2.67 27.58
C PRO A 456 -6.62 2.98 26.29
N GLY A 457 -7.75 2.29 26.10
CA GLY A 457 -8.68 2.59 25.01
C GLY A 457 -9.29 3.99 25.14
N LEU A 458 -9.66 4.58 24.01
CA LEU A 458 -10.33 5.89 23.98
C LEU A 458 -11.73 5.81 24.62
N PRO A 459 -12.21 6.88 25.27
CA PRO A 459 -13.58 6.94 25.78
C PRO A 459 -14.61 6.70 24.67
N GLY A 460 -15.70 6.02 25.00
CA GLY A 460 -16.83 5.84 24.09
C GLY A 460 -17.53 7.18 23.77
N PRO A 461 -18.20 7.29 22.61
CA PRO A 461 -18.93 8.51 22.26
C PRO A 461 -20.10 8.76 23.24
N PRO A 462 -20.52 10.02 23.43
CA PRO A 462 -21.69 10.35 24.24
C PRO A 462 -22.95 9.63 23.75
N GLY A 463 -23.80 9.21 24.69
CA GLY A 463 -25.12 8.66 24.35
C GLY A 463 -26.02 9.71 23.69
N PRO A 464 -27.00 9.29 22.86
CA PRO A 464 -27.96 10.21 22.27
C PRO A 464 -28.82 10.88 23.36
N PRO A 465 -29.37 12.10 23.11
CA PRO A 465 -30.28 12.75 24.04
C PRO A 465 -31.50 11.89 24.37
N GLY A 466 -31.95 11.96 25.62
CA GLY A 466 -33.23 11.36 26.04
C GLY A 466 -34.42 12.05 25.37
N ILE A 467 -35.49 11.29 25.16
CA ILE A 467 -36.79 11.71 24.61
C ILE A 467 -37.72 12.07 25.77
#